data_AF-A0A453CCU9-F1
#
_entry.id   AF-A0A453CCU9-F1
#
_cell.length_a   1.000
_cell.length_b   1.000
_cell.length_c   1.000
_cell.angle_alpha   90.00
_cell.angle_beta   90.00
_cell.angle_gamma   90.00
#
_symmetry.space_group_name_H-M   'P 1'
#
loop_
_entity.id
_entity.type
_entity.pdbx_description
1 polymer ?
#
loop_
_entity_poly.entity_id
_entity_poly.type
_entity_poly.pdbx_seq_one_letter_code
_entity_poly.pdbx_strand_id
1 'polypeptide(L)'
;MSMRGHAERCGLPVPPKRIIATGGASSNQAILKTLASVFGCPVYTVQRPDSASLGAALRAAHGWLCKKQGEFVPISRVYSGGSDRTSLSMKLAVPFGGCEGDDELLNKYTLLVEKRLEIEQKLVERFGRVK
;
A
#
# COMPACT_ATOMS: atom_id res chain seq x y z
N MET A 1 -6.56 11.60 -2.04
CA MET A 1 -5.71 12.59 -2.76
C MET A 1 -4.32 12.71 -2.19
N SER A 2 -4.15 13.13 -0.92
CA SER A 2 -2.82 13.27 -0.31
C SER A 2 -1.96 12.00 -0.42
N MET A 3 -2.51 10.83 -0.04
CA MET A 3 -1.79 9.55 -0.14
C MET A 3 -1.39 9.20 -1.58
N ARG A 4 -2.26 9.47 -2.56
CA ARG A 4 -1.95 9.20 -3.97
C ARG A 4 -0.81 10.09 -4.44
N GLY A 5 -0.94 11.41 -4.27
CA GLY A 5 0.12 12.36 -4.66
C GLY A 5 1.47 12.10 -3.96
N HIS A 6 1.45 11.67 -2.69
CA HIS A 6 2.66 11.23 -1.99
C HIS A 6 3.27 9.97 -2.63
N ALA A 7 2.44 8.97 -2.95
CA ALA A 7 2.90 7.75 -3.63
C ALA A 7 3.57 8.06 -4.97
N GLU A 8 3.00 8.94 -5.80
CA GLU A 8 3.58 9.32 -7.10
C GLU A 8 4.94 10.04 -6.90
N ARG A 9 5.03 10.95 -5.92
CA ARG A 9 6.30 11.63 -5.57
C ARG A 9 7.37 10.67 -5.04
N CYS A 10 6.97 9.60 -4.37
CA CYS A 10 7.88 8.55 -3.92
C CYS A 10 8.28 7.57 -5.03
N GLY A 11 7.84 7.79 -6.28
CA GLY A 11 8.19 6.95 -7.43
C GLY A 11 7.38 5.65 -7.50
N LEU A 12 6.26 5.53 -6.79
CA LEU A 12 5.38 4.39 -6.95
C LEU A 12 4.64 4.47 -8.28
N PRO A 13 4.39 3.33 -8.95
CA PRO A 13 3.65 3.30 -10.21
C PRO A 13 2.20 3.77 -10.00
N VAL A 14 1.68 4.50 -11.00
CA VAL A 14 0.32 5.03 -11.02
C VAL A 14 -0.35 4.59 -12.32
N PRO A 15 -1.43 3.79 -12.27
CA PRO A 15 -1.96 3.12 -11.09
C PRO A 15 -1.02 1.98 -10.60
N PRO A 16 -0.99 1.67 -9.30
CA PRO A 16 -0.26 0.50 -8.80
C PRO A 16 -1.00 -0.79 -9.14
N LYS A 17 -0.30 -1.93 -9.11
CA LYS A 17 -0.91 -3.25 -9.39
C LYS A 17 -2.00 -3.63 -8.37
N ARG A 18 -1.80 -3.28 -7.11
CA ARG A 18 -2.72 -3.54 -5.99
C ARG A 18 -2.33 -2.72 -4.77
N ILE A 19 -3.27 -2.54 -3.86
CA ILE A 19 -3.02 -2.03 -2.50
C ILE A 19 -3.29 -3.12 -1.48
N ILE A 20 -2.45 -3.21 -0.44
CA ILE A 20 -2.69 -4.06 0.73
C ILE A 20 -2.96 -3.12 1.91
N ALA A 21 -4.23 -3.01 2.30
CA ALA A 21 -4.67 -2.20 3.42
C ALA A 21 -4.57 -2.99 4.73
N THR A 22 -3.92 -2.41 5.73
CA THR A 22 -3.76 -2.98 7.07
C THR A 22 -4.07 -1.94 8.14
N GLY A 23 -4.32 -2.39 9.38
CA GLY A 23 -4.62 -1.53 10.53
C GLY A 23 -6.12 -1.32 10.74
N GLY A 24 -6.49 -0.53 11.75
CA GLY A 24 -7.90 -0.40 12.14
C GLY A 24 -8.83 0.11 11.03
N ALA A 25 -8.37 1.08 10.24
CA ALA A 25 -9.15 1.67 9.15
C ALA A 25 -9.47 0.68 8.02
N SER A 26 -8.71 -0.41 7.86
CA SER A 26 -8.97 -1.41 6.83
C SER A 26 -10.20 -2.29 7.13
N SER A 27 -10.84 -2.12 8.29
CA SER A 27 -12.15 -2.71 8.60
C SER A 27 -13.32 -1.94 7.96
N ASN A 28 -13.10 -0.70 7.52
CA ASN A 28 -14.15 0.15 6.97
C ASN A 28 -14.23 0.01 5.44
N GLN A 29 -15.29 -0.64 4.97
CA GLN A 29 -15.49 -0.90 3.54
C GLN A 29 -15.61 0.38 2.69
N ALA A 30 -16.17 1.47 3.23
CA ALA A 30 -16.27 2.74 2.51
C ALA A 30 -14.88 3.33 2.25
N ILE A 31 -13.99 3.29 3.25
CA ILE A 31 -12.59 3.72 3.10
C ILE A 31 -11.89 2.88 2.02
N LEU A 32 -12.06 1.56 2.04
CA LEU A 32 -11.45 0.67 1.04
C LEU A 32 -11.96 0.94 -0.38
N LYS A 33 -13.25 1.23 -0.54
CA LYS A 33 -13.84 1.62 -1.83
C LYS A 33 -13.25 2.93 -2.34
N THR A 34 -13.21 3.96 -1.49
CA THR A 34 -12.57 5.23 -1.84
C THR A 34 -11.11 5.03 -2.23
N LEU A 35 -10.38 4.15 -1.52
CA LEU A 35 -8.99 3.84 -1.84
C LEU A 35 -8.86 3.19 -3.23
N ALA A 36 -9.71 2.20 -3.54
CA ALA A 36 -9.72 1.53 -4.84
C ALA A 36 -9.95 2.51 -5.99
N SER A 37 -10.98 3.37 -5.87
CA SER A 37 -11.32 4.32 -6.93
C SER A 37 -10.34 5.48 -7.05
N VAL A 38 -9.75 5.96 -5.93
CA VAL A 38 -8.72 7.02 -5.97
C VAL A 38 -7.42 6.52 -6.58
N PHE A 39 -7.01 5.27 -6.32
CA PHE A 39 -5.75 4.72 -6.82
C PHE A 39 -5.90 3.94 -8.14
N GLY A 40 -7.11 3.59 -8.55
CA GLY A 40 -7.37 2.84 -9.77
C GLY A 40 -6.88 1.41 -9.73
N CYS A 41 -6.98 0.74 -8.57
CA CYS A 41 -6.45 -0.61 -8.40
C CYS A 41 -7.21 -1.42 -7.35
N PRO A 42 -7.17 -2.76 -7.40
CA PRO A 42 -7.82 -3.60 -6.41
C PRO A 42 -7.17 -3.46 -5.02
N VAL A 43 -8.00 -3.49 -3.99
CA VAL A 43 -7.58 -3.38 -2.59
C VAL A 43 -7.78 -4.71 -1.87
N TYR A 44 -6.71 -5.17 -1.25
CA TYR A 44 -6.64 -6.38 -0.44
C TYR A 44 -6.54 -6.03 1.03
N THR A 45 -7.05 -6.89 1.90
CA THR A 45 -6.86 -6.80 3.34
C THR A 45 -6.22 -8.07 3.87
N VAL A 46 -5.58 -7.95 5.03
CA VAL A 46 -5.03 -9.10 5.77
C VAL A 46 -5.97 -9.40 6.94
N GLN A 47 -6.17 -10.69 7.23
CA GLN A 47 -7.16 -11.18 8.20
C GLN A 47 -6.90 -10.80 9.67
N ARG A 48 -5.75 -10.18 10.00
CA ARG A 48 -5.36 -9.93 11.39
C ARG A 48 -5.13 -8.45 11.69
N PRO A 49 -5.60 -7.94 12.85
CA PRO A 49 -4.97 -6.78 13.47
C PRO A 49 -3.49 -7.11 13.78
N ASP A 50 -2.64 -6.09 13.88
CA ASP A 50 -1.21 -6.20 14.26
C ASP A 50 -0.24 -6.69 13.16
N SER A 51 -0.46 -6.27 11.91
CA SER A 51 0.48 -6.47 10.80
C SER A 51 1.91 -5.97 11.12
N ALA A 52 2.04 -4.89 11.89
CA ALA A 52 3.32 -4.37 12.37
C ALA A 52 4.05 -5.36 13.28
N SER A 53 3.37 -5.93 14.27
CA SER A 53 3.92 -6.93 15.19
C SER A 53 4.32 -8.21 14.45
N LEU A 54 3.53 -8.64 13.48
CA LEU A 54 3.87 -9.77 12.61
C LEU A 54 5.15 -9.49 11.80
N GLY A 55 5.28 -8.28 11.23
CA GLY A 55 6.50 -7.86 10.54
C GLY A 55 7.73 -7.89 11.43
N ALA A 56 7.62 -7.42 12.67
CA ALA A 56 8.70 -7.48 13.66
C ALA A 56 9.09 -8.93 14.00
N ALA A 57 8.12 -9.81 14.22
CA ALA A 57 8.36 -11.23 14.50
C ALA A 57 9.07 -11.93 13.31
N LEU A 58 8.66 -11.64 12.07
CA LEU A 58 9.32 -12.16 10.87
C LEU A 58 10.77 -11.69 10.75
N ARG A 59 11.04 -10.41 11.06
CA ARG A 59 12.41 -9.87 11.06
C ARG A 59 13.27 -10.46 12.18
N ALA A 60 12.70 -10.72 13.35
CA ALA A 60 13.41 -11.40 14.44
C ALA A 60 13.76 -12.85 14.08
N ALA A 61 12.80 -13.60 13.49
CA ALA A 61 13.03 -14.95 12.99
C ALA A 61 14.11 -14.98 11.89
N HIS A 62 14.08 -14.00 10.98
CA HIS A 62 15.11 -13.83 9.95
C HIS A 62 16.50 -13.61 10.54
N GLY A 63 16.62 -12.70 11.51
CA GLY A 63 17.89 -12.43 12.20
C GLY A 63 18.45 -13.67 12.91
N TRP A 64 17.58 -14.46 13.55
CA TRP A 64 17.98 -15.73 14.17
C TRP A 64 18.49 -16.75 13.15
N LEU A 65 17.83 -16.87 11.99
CA LEU A 65 18.28 -17.76 10.91
C LEU A 65 19.63 -17.34 10.33
N CYS A 66 19.85 -16.04 10.09
CA CYS A 66 21.14 -15.52 9.65
C CYS A 66 22.24 -15.84 10.67
N LYS A 67 21.98 -15.60 11.97
CA LYS A 67 22.93 -15.92 13.04
C LYS A 67 23.26 -17.42 13.08
N LYS A 68 22.26 -18.29 12.89
CA LYS A 68 22.44 -19.75 12.89
C LYS A 68 23.26 -20.24 11.70
N GLN A 69 23.10 -19.65 10.51
CA GLN A 69 23.85 -20.03 9.30
C GLN A 69 25.22 -19.34 9.22
N GLY A 70 25.45 -18.27 9.99
CA GLY A 70 26.68 -17.48 9.92
C GLY A 70 26.74 -16.56 8.69
N GLU A 71 25.65 -16.46 7.92
CA GLU A 71 25.57 -15.67 6.71
C GLU A 71 24.16 -15.09 6.50
N PHE A 72 24.02 -14.17 5.54
CA PHE A 72 22.73 -13.64 5.17
C PHE A 72 21.88 -14.71 4.47
N VAL A 73 20.66 -14.94 4.96
CA VAL A 73 19.69 -15.82 4.30
C VAL A 73 18.63 -14.99 3.59
N PRO A 74 18.15 -15.37 2.40
CA PRO A 74 17.00 -14.70 1.79
C PRO A 74 15.75 -14.77 2.68
N ILE A 75 15.00 -13.67 2.78
CA ILE A 75 13.78 -13.61 3.63
C ILE A 75 12.76 -14.69 3.27
N SER A 76 12.74 -15.12 2.00
CA SER A 76 11.89 -16.22 1.53
C SER A 76 12.07 -17.51 2.31
N ARG A 77 13.29 -17.79 2.79
CA ARG A 77 13.61 -18.96 3.63
C ARG A 77 12.83 -18.96 4.95
N VAL A 78 12.44 -17.80 5.47
CA VAL A 78 11.67 -17.69 6.72
C VAL A 78 10.29 -18.33 6.60
N TYR A 79 9.68 -18.27 5.41
CA TYR A 79 8.32 -18.74 5.16
C TYR A 79 8.23 -19.87 4.12
N SER A 80 9.37 -20.41 3.66
CA SER A 80 9.41 -21.49 2.65
C SER A 80 8.88 -22.83 3.17
N GLY A 81 8.76 -23.02 4.50
CA GLY A 81 8.36 -24.29 5.13
C GLY A 81 6.89 -24.39 5.54
N GLY A 82 6.05 -23.40 5.22
CA GLY A 82 4.65 -23.35 5.68
C GLY A 82 3.67 -23.07 4.54
N SER A 83 3.09 -24.14 3.99
CA SER A 83 1.97 -24.16 3.04
C SER A 83 0.71 -23.48 3.59
N ASP A 84 0.00 -22.71 2.75
CA ASP A 84 -1.44 -22.37 2.68
C ASP A 84 -2.26 -21.99 3.93
N ARG A 85 -1.73 -22.12 5.14
CA ARG A 85 -2.36 -21.78 6.44
C ARG A 85 -1.59 -20.70 7.21
N THR A 86 -0.65 -20.02 6.55
CA THR A 86 0.08 -18.92 7.15
C THR A 86 -0.82 -17.69 7.33
N SER A 87 -0.64 -16.95 8.42
CA SER A 87 -1.28 -15.65 8.69
C SER A 87 -0.93 -14.53 7.68
N LEU A 88 -0.24 -14.88 6.60
CA LEU A 88 0.20 -14.02 5.50
C LEU A 88 -0.81 -13.99 4.34
N SER A 89 -1.90 -14.76 4.41
CA SER A 89 -2.92 -14.75 3.37
C SER A 89 -3.64 -13.39 3.31
N MET A 90 -3.69 -12.84 2.10
CA MET A 90 -4.42 -11.62 1.79
C MET A 90 -5.74 -11.99 1.10
N LYS A 91 -6.81 -11.28 1.45
CA LYS A 91 -8.13 -11.43 0.84
C LYS A 91 -8.42 -10.22 -0.02
N LEU A 92 -8.96 -10.44 -1.22
CA LEU A 92 -9.49 -9.34 -2.03
C LEU A 92 -10.69 -8.73 -1.28
N ALA A 93 -10.60 -7.44 -0.96
CA ALA A 93 -11.62 -6.72 -0.21
C ALA A 93 -12.48 -5.84 -1.11
N VAL A 94 -11.86 -5.17 -2.09
CA VAL A 94 -12.54 -4.34 -3.09
C VAL A 94 -11.88 -4.57 -4.46
N PRO A 95 -12.62 -5.07 -5.46
CA PRO A 95 -12.14 -5.09 -6.85
C PRO A 95 -12.13 -3.66 -7.42
N PHE A 96 -11.39 -3.45 -8.51
CA PHE A 96 -11.43 -2.20 -9.28
C PHE A 96 -11.65 -2.53 -10.75
N GLY A 97 -12.45 -1.72 -11.47
CA GLY A 97 -12.75 -1.90 -12.89
C GLY A 97 -13.90 -2.88 -13.18
N GLY A 98 -14.72 -3.18 -12.16
CA GLY A 98 -15.89 -4.07 -12.27
C GLY A 98 -17.23 -3.36 -12.05
N CYS A 99 -17.21 -2.07 -11.72
CA CYS A 99 -18.41 -1.26 -11.47
C CYS A 99 -18.52 -0.13 -12.49
N GLU A 100 -19.73 0.15 -12.97
CA GLU A 100 -19.98 1.29 -13.85
C GLU A 100 -19.57 2.60 -13.16
N GLY A 101 -18.75 3.41 -13.85
CA GLY A 101 -18.28 4.71 -13.36
C GLY A 101 -16.93 4.71 -12.64
N ASP A 102 -16.30 3.55 -12.40
CA ASP A 102 -14.96 3.47 -11.79
C ASP A 102 -13.92 4.27 -12.59
N ASP A 103 -13.94 4.14 -13.93
CA ASP A 103 -13.01 4.82 -14.83
C ASP A 103 -13.26 6.34 -14.87
N GLU A 104 -14.53 6.77 -14.86
CA GLU A 104 -14.87 8.19 -14.82
C GLU A 104 -14.39 8.84 -13.52
N LEU A 105 -14.62 8.16 -12.39
CA LEU A 105 -14.18 8.63 -11.09
C LEU A 105 -12.65 8.67 -10.99
N LEU A 106 -11.97 7.64 -11.52
CA LEU A 106 -10.52 7.58 -11.59
C LEU A 106 -9.96 8.74 -12.42
N ASN A 107 -10.55 9.05 -13.58
CA ASN A 107 -10.14 10.17 -14.42
C ASN A 107 -10.31 11.51 -13.69
N LYS A 108 -11.46 11.73 -13.03
CA LYS A 108 -11.68 12.92 -12.20
C LYS A 108 -10.65 13.05 -11.09
N TYR A 109 -10.38 11.98 -10.35
CA TYR A 109 -9.37 12.00 -9.29
C TYR A 109 -7.95 12.18 -9.85
N THR A 110 -7.62 11.61 -11.00
CA THR A 110 -6.31 11.80 -11.62
C THR A 110 -6.06 13.28 -11.93
N LEU A 111 -7.02 13.93 -12.60
CA LEU A 111 -6.95 15.37 -12.89
C LEU A 111 -6.80 16.22 -11.61
N LEU A 112 -7.55 15.88 -10.55
CA LEU A 112 -7.49 16.60 -9.28
C LEU A 112 -6.15 16.38 -8.55
N VAL A 113 -5.54 15.20 -8.64
CA VAL A 113 -4.22 14.94 -8.03
C VAL A 113 -3.17 15.78 -8.73
N GLU A 114 -3.14 15.78 -10.07
CA GLU A 114 -2.20 16.56 -10.86
C GLU A 114 -2.29 18.05 -10.51
N LYS A 115 -3.51 18.61 -10.48
CA LYS A 115 -3.72 20.01 -10.12
C LYS A 115 -3.32 20.31 -8.68
N ARG A 116 -3.61 19.42 -7.73
CA ARG A 116 -3.16 19.57 -6.35
C ARG A 116 -1.62 19.58 -6.26
N LEU A 117 -0.95 18.67 -6.97
CA LEU A 117 0.51 18.57 -6.97
C LEU A 117 1.15 19.82 -7.60
N GLU A 118 0.58 20.34 -8.69
CA GLU A 118 0.99 21.59 -9.34
C GLU A 118 0.90 22.78 -8.38
N ILE A 119 -0.24 22.91 -7.67
CA ILE A 119 -0.44 23.98 -6.67
C ILE A 119 0.56 23.85 -5.52
N GLU A 120 0.75 22.65 -4.98
CA GLU A 120 1.72 22.41 -3.92
C GLU A 120 3.14 22.79 -4.33
N GLN A 121 3.55 22.45 -5.56
CA GLN A 121 4.86 22.81 -6.07
C GLN A 121 5.03 24.34 -6.15
N LYS A 122 4.05 25.05 -6.70
CA LYS A 122 4.07 26.53 -6.75
C LYS A 122 4.12 27.17 -5.36
N LEU A 123 3.42 26.59 -4.38
CA LEU A 123 3.45 27.06 -2.99
C LEU A 123 4.82 26.83 -2.35
N VAL A 124 5.46 25.69 -2.61
CA VAL A 124 6.82 25.39 -2.14
C VAL A 124 7.84 26.30 -2.81
N GLU A 125 7.72 26.58 -4.11
CA GLU A 125 8.62 27.52 -4.80
C GLU A 125 8.47 28.95 -4.29
N ARG A 126 7.23 29.39 -4.00
CA ARG A 126 6.95 30.77 -3.56
C ARG A 126 7.22 31.02 -2.08
N PHE A 127 6.90 30.06 -1.23
CA PHE A 127 6.91 30.21 0.24
C PHE A 127 7.75 29.16 0.97
N GLY A 128 8.28 28.18 0.25
CA GLY A 128 9.17 27.19 0.83
C GLY A 128 10.41 27.87 1.39
N ARG A 129 10.86 27.36 2.54
CA ARG A 129 12.11 27.82 3.12
C ARG A 129 13.24 27.51 2.15
N VAL A 130 13.94 28.53 1.68
CA VAL A 130 15.28 28.38 1.10
C VAL A 130 16.14 27.77 2.20
N LYS A 131 16.66 26.57 1.96
CA LYS A 131 17.72 26.01 2.80
C LYS A 131 19.03 26.71 2.48
#